data_AF-A0A6J7EZV7-F1
#
_entry.id   AF-A0A6J7EZV7-F1
#
_cell.length_a   1.000
_cell.length_b   1.000
_cell.length_c   1.000
_cell.angle_alpha   90.00
_cell.angle_beta   90.00
_cell.angle_gamma   90.00
#
_symmetry.space_group_name_H-M   'P 1'
#
loop_
_entity.id
_entity.type
_entity.pdbx_description
1 polymer ?
#
loop_
_entity_poly.entity_id
_entity_poly.type
_entity_poly.pdbx_seq_one_letter_code
_entity_poly.pdbx_strand_id
1 'polypeptide(L)'
;MVPWQSARCVARWEGPKATKGVARWRSTAAEAAKQSRRAYIPEVSELHDSRSVYALVNRIVAGGGIVAVLHEAATSAFRDLPFDSVPEVAIVVGPEGGLDDREIAALTEAGATPVVLGPTVLRTSTAGAVALGALGVLTTRWAQLPPDFPNA
;
A
#
# COMPACT_ATOMS: atom_id res chain seq x y z
N MET A 1 2.14 -6.01 5.07
CA MET A 1 1.04 -5.97 4.08
C MET A 1 -0.26 -6.16 4.84
N VAL A 2 -1.26 -5.32 4.54
CA VAL A 2 -2.54 -5.29 5.25
C VAL A 2 -3.64 -5.71 4.26
N PRO A 3 -4.12 -6.97 4.30
CA PRO A 3 -5.25 -7.39 3.49
C PRO A 3 -6.51 -6.65 3.92
N TRP A 4 -7.26 -6.08 2.98
CA TRP A 4 -8.48 -5.35 3.27
C TRP A 4 -9.64 -5.87 2.43
N GLN A 5 -10.77 -6.18 3.10
CA GLN A 5 -12.04 -6.42 2.45
C GLN A 5 -12.80 -5.09 2.27
N SER A 6 -12.60 -4.42 1.13
CA SER A 6 -13.34 -3.20 0.78
C SER A 6 -14.72 -3.51 0.20
N ALA A 7 -15.56 -2.47 0.06
CA ALA A 7 -16.97 -2.60 -0.33
C ALA A 7 -17.17 -3.24 -1.71
N ARG A 8 -16.31 -2.91 -2.67
CA ARG A 8 -16.38 -3.39 -4.06
C ARG A 8 -15.48 -4.60 -4.36
N CYS A 9 -14.92 -5.24 -3.34
CA CYS A 9 -14.20 -6.50 -3.51
C CYS A 9 -15.16 -7.62 -3.96
N VAL A 10 -14.90 -8.21 -5.14
CA VAL A 10 -15.71 -9.32 -5.69
C VAL A 10 -15.55 -10.59 -4.84
N ALA A 11 -14.32 -10.87 -4.39
CA ALA A 11 -14.07 -11.99 -3.50
C ALA A 11 -14.47 -11.61 -2.08
N ARG A 12 -15.41 -12.35 -1.48
CA ARG A 12 -15.75 -12.23 -0.05
C ARG A 12 -14.98 -13.24 0.77
N TRP A 13 -14.14 -12.73 1.67
CA TRP A 13 -13.32 -13.54 2.56
C TRP A 13 -14.00 -13.63 3.92
N GLU A 14 -14.78 -14.70 4.13
CA GLU A 14 -15.53 -14.91 5.37
C GLU A 14 -15.12 -16.25 6.02
N GLY A 15 -15.06 -16.27 7.35
CA GLY A 15 -14.80 -17.47 8.15
C GLY A 15 -13.51 -18.21 7.73
N PRO A 16 -13.57 -19.55 7.53
CA PRO A 16 -12.40 -20.35 7.16
C PRO A 16 -11.71 -19.91 5.86
N LYS A 17 -12.44 -19.29 4.93
CA LYS A 17 -11.86 -18.81 3.66
C LYS A 17 -10.91 -17.63 3.88
N ALA A 18 -11.24 -16.72 4.81
CA ALA A 18 -10.38 -15.59 5.15
C ALA A 18 -9.04 -16.06 5.71
N THR A 19 -9.09 -16.94 6.71
CA THR A 19 -7.89 -17.50 7.36
C THR A 19 -7.01 -18.23 6.35
N LYS A 20 -7.60 -19.07 5.49
CA LYS A 20 -6.87 -19.79 4.44
C LYS A 20 -6.28 -18.85 3.38
N GLY A 21 -7.00 -17.79 3.02
CA GLY A 21 -6.52 -16.77 2.08
C GLY A 21 -5.30 -16.02 2.62
N VAL A 22 -5.36 -15.56 3.87
CA VAL A 22 -4.24 -14.89 4.54
C VAL A 22 -3.05 -15.84 4.68
N ALA A 23 -3.27 -17.10 5.08
CA ALA A 23 -2.20 -18.11 5.16
C ALA A 23 -1.51 -18.32 3.81
N ARG A 24 -2.27 -18.35 2.71
CA ARG A 24 -1.71 -18.43 1.36
C ARG A 24 -0.86 -17.19 1.03
N TRP A 25 -1.32 -15.99 1.36
CA TRP A 25 -0.54 -14.75 1.14
C TRP A 25 0.75 -14.74 1.95
N ARG A 26 0.72 -15.19 3.20
CA ARG A 26 1.94 -15.37 4.03
C ARG A 26 2.94 -16.30 3.36
N SER A 27 2.48 -17.44 2.85
CA SER A 27 3.32 -18.39 2.11
C SER A 27 3.91 -17.74 0.84
N THR A 28 3.10 -17.04 0.06
CA THR A 28 3.59 -16.33 -1.15
C THR A 28 4.61 -15.25 -0.81
N ALA A 29 4.40 -14.48 0.27
CA ALA A 29 5.34 -13.46 0.72
C ALA A 29 6.68 -14.08 1.16
N ALA A 30 6.65 -15.21 1.86
CA ALA A 30 7.85 -15.95 2.24
C ALA A 30 8.64 -16.46 1.03
N GLU A 31 7.97 -17.07 0.05
CA GLU A 31 8.63 -17.55 -1.17
C GLU A 31 9.19 -16.38 -2.01
N ALA A 32 8.44 -15.29 -2.14
CA ALA A 32 8.93 -14.09 -2.82
C ALA A 32 10.16 -13.49 -2.12
N ALA A 33 10.15 -13.40 -0.78
CA ALA A 33 11.29 -12.93 -0.02
C ALA A 33 12.55 -13.79 -0.22
N LYS A 34 12.39 -15.13 -0.27
CA LYS A 34 13.49 -16.06 -0.58
C LYS A 34 14.03 -15.82 -1.99
N GLN A 35 13.17 -15.74 -3.00
CA GLN A 35 13.59 -15.51 -4.40
C GLN A 35 14.27 -14.15 -4.59
N SER A 36 13.80 -13.12 -3.87
CA SER A 36 14.43 -11.79 -3.84
C SER A 36 15.65 -11.69 -2.91
N ARG A 37 16.07 -12.78 -2.26
CA ARG A 37 17.19 -12.82 -1.30
C ARG A 37 17.09 -11.77 -0.20
N ARG A 38 15.87 -11.52 0.30
CA ARG A 38 15.64 -10.58 1.41
C ARG A 38 15.98 -11.25 2.74
N ALA A 39 16.72 -10.56 3.59
CA ALA A 39 17.04 -11.02 4.95
C ALA A 39 15.81 -11.09 5.88
N TYR A 40 14.73 -10.39 5.53
CA TYR A 40 13.48 -10.35 6.28
C TYR A 40 12.28 -10.65 5.37
N ILE A 41 11.33 -11.43 5.90
CA ILE A 41 10.07 -11.76 5.24
C ILE A 41 9.03 -10.71 5.63
N PRO A 42 8.43 -9.98 4.66
CA PRO A 42 7.37 -9.01 4.96
C PRO A 42 6.19 -9.65 5.69
N GLU A 43 5.78 -9.06 6.80
CA GLU A 43 4.59 -9.50 7.52
C GLU A 43 3.32 -9.31 6.68
N VAL A 44 2.40 -10.26 6.79
CA VAL A 44 1.02 -10.15 6.29
C VAL A 44 0.09 -10.27 7.48
N SER A 45 -0.64 -9.19 7.80
CA SER A 45 -1.58 -9.18 8.91
C SER A 45 -2.82 -10.02 8.61
N GLU A 46 -3.70 -10.14 9.60
CA GLU A 46 -5.04 -10.71 9.41
C GLU A 46 -5.87 -9.88 8.43
N LEU A 47 -7.02 -10.39 7.99
CA LEU A 47 -7.93 -9.64 7.13
C LEU A 47 -8.54 -8.46 7.91
N HIS A 48 -8.39 -7.24 7.41
CA HIS A 48 -8.99 -6.04 7.98
C HIS A 48 -10.32 -5.71 7.30
N ASP A 49 -11.26 -5.22 8.11
CA ASP A 49 -12.44 -4.50 7.63
C ASP A 49 -12.12 -3.00 7.45
N SER A 50 -13.03 -2.27 6.80
CA SER A 50 -12.82 -0.85 6.53
C SER A 50 -12.62 -0.02 7.80
N ARG A 51 -13.34 -0.34 8.89
CA ARG A 51 -13.18 0.35 10.18
C ARG A 51 -11.75 0.23 10.72
N SER A 52 -11.20 -0.98 10.69
CA SER A 52 -9.84 -1.25 11.15
C SER A 52 -8.80 -0.57 10.26
N VAL A 53 -9.04 -0.50 8.94
CA VAL A 53 -8.18 0.25 8.02
C VAL A 53 -8.22 1.74 8.34
N TYR A 54 -9.38 2.36 8.56
CA TYR A 54 -9.46 3.78 8.89
C TYR A 54 -8.79 4.11 10.23
N ALA A 55 -8.89 3.22 11.22
CA ALA A 55 -8.14 3.35 12.47
C ALA A 55 -6.62 3.26 12.26
N LEU A 56 -6.17 2.36 11.37
CA LEU A 56 -4.76 2.26 10.99
C LEU A 56 -4.28 3.55 10.32
N VAL A 57 -5.06 4.12 9.40
CA VAL A 57 -4.75 5.39 8.73
C VAL A 57 -4.58 6.50 9.76
N ASN A 58 -5.58 6.69 10.64
CA ASN A 58 -5.53 7.71 11.70
C ASN A 58 -4.27 7.58 12.55
N ARG A 59 -3.91 6.35 12.95
CA ARG A 59 -2.69 6.09 13.73
C ARG A 59 -1.42 6.49 12.96
N ILE A 60 -1.30 6.14 11.68
CA ILE A 60 -0.14 6.51 10.85
C ILE A 60 0.01 8.02 10.82
N VAL A 61 -1.08 8.71 10.47
CA VAL A 61 -1.10 10.17 10.32
C VAL A 61 -0.82 10.87 11.64
N ALA A 62 -1.41 10.41 12.75
CA ALA A 62 -1.14 10.94 14.08
C ALA A 62 0.33 10.74 14.52
N GLY A 63 1.01 9.71 14.00
CA GLY A 63 2.43 9.49 14.18
C GLY A 63 3.34 10.31 13.25
N GLY A 64 2.78 11.23 12.45
CA GLY A 64 3.51 12.00 11.44
C GLY A 64 3.79 11.25 10.14
N GLY A 65 3.16 10.09 9.95
CA GLY A 65 3.25 9.30 8.73
C GLY A 65 2.36 9.82 7.60
N ILE A 66 2.53 9.25 6.41
CA ILE A 66 1.73 9.58 5.21
C ILE A 66 0.94 8.34 4.77
N VAL A 67 -0.32 8.53 4.41
CA VAL A 67 -1.15 7.50 3.79
C VAL A 67 -1.60 7.99 2.42
N ALA A 68 -1.12 7.34 1.36
CA ALA A 68 -1.48 7.66 -0.01
C ALA A 68 -2.56 6.69 -0.51
N VAL A 69 -3.68 7.21 -1.01
CA VAL A 69 -4.74 6.39 -1.65
C VAL A 69 -4.60 6.51 -3.15
N LEU A 70 -4.24 5.42 -3.83
CA LEU A 70 -4.11 5.43 -5.29
C LEU A 70 -5.52 5.45 -5.90
N HIS A 71 -5.91 6.57 -6.51
CA HIS A 71 -7.26 6.78 -7.02
C HIS A 71 -7.25 7.59 -8.32
N GLU A 72 -7.99 7.15 -9.33
CA GLU A 72 -7.98 7.73 -10.67
C GLU A 72 -8.55 9.15 -10.75
N ALA A 73 -9.49 9.49 -9.84
CA ALA A 73 -10.11 10.82 -9.79
C ALA A 73 -9.37 11.81 -8.87
N ALA A 74 -8.21 11.43 -8.32
CA ALA A 74 -7.44 12.33 -7.46
C ALA A 74 -6.82 13.48 -8.27
N THR A 75 -6.61 14.62 -7.61
CA THR A 75 -6.05 15.83 -8.23
C THR A 75 -4.57 16.07 -7.88
N SER A 76 -4.05 15.35 -6.89
CA SER A 76 -2.66 15.44 -6.44
C SER A 76 -1.83 14.28 -6.99
N ALA A 77 -0.57 14.52 -7.36
CA ALA A 77 0.30 13.44 -7.82
C ALA A 77 1.01 12.77 -6.65
N PHE A 78 1.21 11.44 -6.72
CA PHE A 78 1.92 10.67 -5.69
C PHE A 78 3.32 11.23 -5.40
N ARG A 79 4.01 11.71 -6.44
CA ARG A 79 5.37 12.28 -6.32
C ARG A 79 5.46 13.60 -5.56
N ASP A 80 4.34 14.31 -5.41
CA ASP A 80 4.31 15.63 -4.76
C ASP A 80 4.04 15.50 -3.25
N LEU A 81 3.84 14.28 -2.74
CA LEU A 81 3.71 14.03 -1.31
C LEU A 81 5.06 14.26 -0.60
N PRO A 82 5.06 14.87 0.59
CA PRO A 82 6.28 15.26 1.30
C PRO A 82 6.91 14.05 2.02
N PHE A 83 7.52 13.13 1.27
CA PHE A 83 8.06 11.88 1.83
C PHE A 83 9.36 12.05 2.65
N ASP A 84 9.93 13.26 2.70
CA ASP A 84 11.17 13.55 3.42
C ASP A 84 11.00 13.33 4.92
N SER A 85 11.91 12.52 5.50
CA SER A 85 11.95 12.21 6.93
C SER A 85 10.65 11.65 7.53
N VAL A 86 9.77 11.09 6.70
CA VAL A 86 8.49 10.52 7.17
C VAL A 86 8.72 9.16 7.85
N PRO A 87 8.23 8.95 9.08
CA PRO A 87 8.48 7.73 9.85
C PRO A 87 7.81 6.50 9.25
N GLU A 88 6.63 6.68 8.62
CA GLU A 88 5.86 5.59 8.05
C GLU A 88 5.07 6.06 6.83
N VAL A 89 5.08 5.26 5.77
CA VAL A 89 4.27 5.48 4.57
C VAL A 89 3.40 4.26 4.33
N ALA A 90 2.09 4.46 4.21
CA ALA A 90 1.16 3.45 3.73
C ALA A 90 0.60 3.82 2.36
N ILE A 91 0.39 2.81 1.54
CA ILE A 91 -0.16 2.93 0.19
C ILE A 91 -1.41 2.08 0.16
N VAL A 92 -2.56 2.72 -0.09
CA VAL A 92 -3.85 2.06 -0.22
C VAL A 92 -4.10 1.80 -1.71
N VAL A 93 -4.33 0.53 -2.03
CA VAL A 93 -4.67 0.08 -3.38
C VAL A 93 -6.06 -0.55 -3.31
N GLY A 94 -7.02 0.02 -4.06
CA GLY A 94 -8.36 -0.52 -4.16
C GLY A 94 -8.45 -1.81 -4.99
N PRO A 95 -9.58 -2.53 -4.89
CA PRO A 95 -9.83 -3.70 -5.74
C PRO A 95 -10.06 -3.31 -7.20
N GLU A 96 -10.27 -4.28 -8.07
CA GLU A 96 -10.57 -4.05 -9.49
C GLU A 96 -11.83 -3.21 -9.71
N GLY A 97 -12.79 -3.25 -8.78
CA GLY A 97 -14.00 -2.41 -8.79
C GLY A 97 -13.79 -0.98 -8.29
N GLY A 98 -12.56 -0.61 -7.94
CA GLY A 98 -12.24 0.66 -7.30
C GLY A 98 -12.72 0.75 -5.85
N LEU A 99 -12.37 1.85 -5.19
CA LEU A 99 -13.00 2.24 -3.93
C LEU A 99 -14.27 3.03 -4.24
N ASP A 100 -15.27 2.96 -3.37
CA ASP A 100 -16.43 3.82 -3.51
C ASP A 100 -16.22 5.21 -2.88
N ASP A 101 -17.08 6.16 -3.22
CA ASP A 101 -16.97 7.55 -2.75
C ASP A 101 -17.01 7.65 -1.21
N ARG A 102 -17.70 6.73 -0.53
CA ARG A 102 -17.78 6.71 0.93
C ARG A 102 -16.47 6.22 1.53
N GLU A 103 -15.85 5.22 0.92
CA GLU A 103 -14.53 4.72 1.34
C GLU A 103 -13.45 5.77 1.13
N ILE A 104 -13.47 6.47 -0.01
CA ILE A 104 -12.55 7.59 -0.27
C ILE A 104 -12.76 8.72 0.73
N ALA A 105 -14.02 9.12 0.98
CA ALA A 105 -14.33 10.15 1.97
C ALA A 105 -13.85 9.77 3.37
N ALA A 106 -14.11 8.53 3.82
CA ALA A 106 -13.71 8.05 5.14
C ALA A 106 -12.18 7.93 5.29
N LEU A 107 -11.47 7.48 4.24
CA LEU A 107 -10.01 7.47 4.23
C LEU A 107 -9.44 8.89 4.32
N THR A 108 -10.04 9.83 3.59
CA THR A 108 -9.63 11.24 3.59
C THR A 108 -9.90 11.90 4.93
N GLU A 109 -11.05 11.62 5.55
CA GLU A 109 -11.39 12.07 6.90
C GLU A 109 -10.42 11.53 7.95
N ALA A 110 -9.94 10.29 7.77
CA ALA A 110 -8.90 9.70 8.60
C ALA A 110 -7.48 10.25 8.33
N GLY A 111 -7.35 11.18 7.38
CA GLY A 111 -6.09 11.87 7.05
C GLY A 111 -5.29 11.27 5.90
N ALA A 112 -5.85 10.31 5.14
CA ALA A 112 -5.20 9.84 3.92
C ALA A 112 -5.34 10.86 2.77
N THR A 113 -4.39 10.85 1.85
CA THR A 113 -4.38 11.72 0.68
C THR A 113 -4.62 10.91 -0.60
N PRO A 114 -5.75 11.10 -1.29
CA PRO A 114 -5.96 10.55 -2.63
C PRO A 114 -4.95 11.13 -3.63
N VAL A 115 -4.30 10.26 -4.40
CA VAL A 115 -3.27 10.65 -5.37
C VAL A 115 -3.33 9.82 -6.64
N VAL A 116 -2.92 10.43 -7.76
CA VAL A 116 -2.67 9.73 -9.02
C VAL A 116 -1.22 9.24 -9.12
N LEU A 117 -1.03 8.07 -9.73
CA LEU A 117 0.29 7.48 -9.97
C LEU A 117 0.59 7.46 -11.47
N GLY A 118 0.92 8.63 -12.00
CA GLY A 118 1.10 8.86 -13.44
C GLY A 118 -0.21 9.20 -14.16
N PRO A 119 -0.17 9.32 -15.50
CA PRO A 119 -1.31 9.78 -16.30
C PRO A 119 -2.33 8.69 -16.63
N THR A 120 -2.03 7.42 -16.32
CA THR A 120 -2.89 6.28 -16.65
C THR A 120 -3.36 5.56 -15.40
N VAL A 121 -4.55 4.96 -15.49
CA VAL A 121 -5.07 4.09 -14.43
C VAL A 121 -4.28 2.79 -14.42
N LEU A 122 -3.60 2.50 -13.31
CA LEU A 122 -2.87 1.25 -13.12
C LEU A 122 -3.81 0.13 -12.67
N ARG A 123 -3.52 -1.09 -13.10
CA ARG A 123 -4.23 -2.28 -12.62
C ARG A 123 -3.88 -2.52 -11.15
N THR A 124 -4.85 -2.98 -10.35
CA THR A 124 -4.65 -3.36 -8.94
C THR A 124 -3.41 -4.25 -8.73
N SER A 125 -3.15 -5.18 -9.66
CA SER A 125 -2.00 -6.10 -9.60
C SER A 125 -0.63 -5.43 -9.73
N THR A 126 -0.54 -4.24 -10.33
CA THR A 126 0.72 -3.53 -10.58
C THR A 126 0.87 -2.24 -9.79
N ALA A 127 -0.24 -1.59 -9.42
CA ALA A 127 -0.26 -0.30 -8.74
C ALA A 127 0.64 -0.27 -7.50
N GLY A 128 0.54 -1.28 -6.63
CA GLY A 128 1.37 -1.37 -5.42
C GLY A 128 2.87 -1.48 -5.72
N ALA A 129 3.27 -2.28 -6.70
CA ALA A 129 4.69 -2.45 -7.06
C ALA A 129 5.27 -1.17 -7.70
N VAL A 130 4.51 -0.52 -8.59
CA VAL A 130 4.91 0.76 -9.20
C VAL A 130 5.04 1.84 -8.13
N ALA A 131 4.11 1.91 -7.17
CA ALA A 131 4.14 2.89 -6.10
C ALA A 131 5.33 2.69 -5.16
N LEU A 132 5.66 1.43 -4.82
CA LEU A 132 6.85 1.10 -4.04
C LEU A 132 8.14 1.45 -4.79
N GLY A 133 8.19 1.23 -6.10
CA GLY A 133 9.33 1.64 -6.93
C GLY A 133 9.50 3.16 -6.96
N ALA A 134 8.42 3.90 -7.16
CA ALA A 134 8.42 5.36 -7.10
C ALA A 134 8.86 5.87 -5.72
N LEU A 135 8.33 5.30 -4.64
CA LEU A 135 8.73 5.64 -3.26
C LEU A 135 10.21 5.36 -3.00
N GLY A 136 10.76 4.27 -3.57
CA GLY A 136 12.17 3.95 -3.48
C GLY A 136 13.07 5.04 -4.09
N VAL A 137 12.70 5.55 -5.26
CA VAL A 137 13.43 6.64 -5.97
C VAL A 137 13.23 8.00 -5.29
N LEU A 138 12.01 8.29 -4.82
CA LEU A 138 11.66 9.59 -4.22
C LEU A 138 12.17 9.76 -2.79
N THR A 139 12.70 8.69 -2.17
CA THR A 139 13.15 8.74 -0.77
C THR A 139 14.54 8.15 -0.62
N THR A 140 15.13 8.30 0.57
CA THR A 140 16.43 7.72 0.88
C THR A 140 16.44 6.20 1.00
N ARG A 141 15.28 5.53 0.82
CA ARG A 141 15.14 4.07 0.92
C ARG A 141 16.03 3.31 -0.06
N TRP A 142 16.38 3.90 -1.20
CA TRP A 142 17.33 3.33 -2.18
C TRP A 142 18.65 4.12 -2.27
N ALA A 143 18.91 5.04 -1.34
CA ALA A 143 20.12 5.87 -1.36
C ALA A 143 21.41 5.04 -1.17
N GLN A 144 21.32 3.85 -0.57
CA GLN A 144 22.42 2.89 -0.53
C GLN A 144 22.43 2.09 -1.83
N LEU A 145 23.22 2.56 -2.80
CA LEU A 145 23.59 1.75 -3.94
C LEU A 145 24.53 0.62 -3.49
N PRO A 146 24.47 -0.56 -4.15
CA PRO A 146 25.49 -1.59 -3.97
C PRO A 146 26.90 -1.01 -4.16
N PRO A 147 27.92 -1.49 -3.41
CA PRO A 147 29.28 -0.95 -3.47
C PRO A 147 29.91 -1.01 -4.87
N ASP A 148 29.40 -1.89 -5.73
CA ASP A 148 29.84 -2.18 -7.09
C ASP A 148 29.05 -1.44 -8.19
N PHE A 149 28.13 -0.54 -7.81
CA PHE A 149 27.44 0.29 -8.79
C PHE A 149 28.41 1.33 -9.40
N PRO A 150 28.59 1.36 -10.73
CA PRO A 150 29.48 2.33 -11.36
C PRO A 150 28.86 3.73 -11.18
N ASN A 151 29.58 4.59 -10.46
CA ASN A 151 29.24 5.98 -10.06
C ASN A 151 28.55 6.18 -8.70
N ALA A 152 28.72 5.27 -7.74
CA ALA A 152 28.51 5.60 -6.31
C ALA A 152 29.63 6.51 -5.76
#